data_AF-A0A954P4X9-F1
#
_entry.id   AF-A0A954P4X9-F1
#
_cell.length_a   1.000
_cell.length_b   1.000
_cell.length_c   1.000
_cell.angle_alpha   90.00
_cell.angle_beta   90.00
_cell.angle_gamma   90.00
#
_symmetry.space_group_name_H-M   'P 1'
#
loop_
_entity.id
_entity.type
_entity.pdbx_description
1 polymer ?
#
loop_
_entity_poly.entity_id
_entity_poly.type
_entity_poly.pdbx_seq_one_letter_code
_entity_poly.pdbx_strand_id
1 'polypeptide(L)'
;MLKPEAAHKQLEQLTSDDGFDQMLARAAKLPAASRSIGYALLGRGPDGVKYDYSNWNERYENRQQQTVAFDKLTAAARGKLLKTLCPPLADAFELTLQHILQLPFQSHYGRRAFRAPHNPELLQETQFDWLAQQLSGPLARVKHDVLSVEWLAAWSPYLGGVEYSIGRMFSAVIDAGGKDGQAVFDVLYQSATGEHEVGSMGRHVCQGLLGSA
;
A
#
# COMPACT_ATOMS: atom_id res chain seq x y z
N MET A 1 20.47 4.82 13.85
CA MET A 1 20.04 3.58 13.17
C MET A 1 19.94 2.42 14.15
N LEU A 2 18.77 1.79 14.19
CA LEU A 2 18.45 0.71 15.10
C LEU A 2 18.95 -0.62 14.51
N LYS A 3 19.59 -1.46 15.33
CA LYS A 3 20.00 -2.80 14.87
C LYS A 3 18.76 -3.64 14.53
N PRO A 4 18.80 -4.49 13.48
CA PRO A 4 17.63 -5.28 13.07
C PRO A 4 16.97 -6.08 14.20
N GLU A 5 17.76 -6.69 15.08
CA GLU A 5 17.26 -7.46 16.24
C GLU A 5 16.46 -6.58 17.21
N ALA A 6 16.94 -5.37 17.49
CA ALA A 6 16.25 -4.41 18.35
C ALA A 6 14.99 -3.85 17.66
N ALA A 7 15.05 -3.62 16.34
CA ALA A 7 13.90 -3.19 15.55
C ALA A 7 12.79 -4.25 15.54
N HIS A 8 13.13 -5.53 15.31
CA HIS A 8 12.13 -6.61 15.37
C HIS A 8 11.49 -6.73 16.75
N LYS A 9 12.28 -6.64 17.83
CA LYS A 9 11.74 -6.67 19.20
C LYS A 9 10.78 -5.50 19.49
N GLN A 10 11.08 -4.31 18.97
CA GLN A 10 10.15 -3.17 19.08
C GLN A 10 8.90 -3.38 18.21
N LEU A 11 9.05 -3.89 16.99
CA LEU A 11 7.93 -4.19 16.10
C LEU A 11 6.96 -5.23 16.67
N GLU A 12 7.44 -6.23 17.41
CA GLU A 12 6.57 -7.18 18.11
C GLU A 12 5.56 -6.47 19.04
N GLN A 13 5.99 -5.39 19.70
CA GLN A 13 5.11 -4.59 20.57
C GLN A 13 4.12 -3.72 19.79
N LEU A 14 4.44 -3.42 18.53
CA LEU A 14 3.64 -2.62 17.60
C LEU A 14 2.79 -3.49 16.66
N THR A 15 2.92 -4.80 16.76
CA THR A 15 2.16 -5.79 16.00
C THR A 15 0.84 -6.08 16.72
N SER A 16 -0.21 -6.34 15.93
CA SER A 16 -1.53 -6.74 16.36
C SER A 16 -1.88 -8.07 15.68
N ASP A 17 -2.19 -9.06 16.50
CA ASP A 17 -2.55 -10.41 16.04
C ASP A 17 -3.91 -10.41 15.31
N ASP A 18 -4.76 -9.44 15.62
CA ASP A 18 -6.12 -9.30 15.09
C ASP A 18 -6.26 -8.16 14.07
N GLY A 19 -5.19 -7.45 13.71
CA GLY A 19 -5.26 -6.25 12.86
C GLY A 19 -5.88 -6.53 11.49
N PHE A 20 -5.53 -7.68 10.91
CA PHE A 20 -6.12 -8.14 9.66
C PHE A 20 -7.62 -8.45 9.81
N ASP A 21 -8.03 -9.09 10.91
CA ASP A 21 -9.43 -9.40 11.19
C ASP A 21 -10.26 -8.14 11.47
N GLN A 22 -9.68 -7.15 12.13
CA GLN A 22 -10.29 -5.82 12.28
C GLN A 22 -10.49 -5.13 10.92
N MET A 23 -9.57 -5.31 9.97
CA MET A 23 -9.72 -4.79 8.61
C MET A 23 -10.84 -5.51 7.86
N LEU A 24 -10.96 -6.84 7.99
CA LEU A 24 -12.10 -7.60 7.45
C LEU A 24 -13.43 -7.16 8.06
N ALA A 25 -13.48 -6.98 9.38
CA ALA A 25 -14.68 -6.52 10.08
C ALA A 25 -15.11 -5.12 9.62
N ARG A 26 -14.16 -4.24 9.28
CA ARG A 26 -14.46 -2.94 8.66
C ARG A 26 -14.94 -3.10 7.23
N ALA A 27 -14.31 -3.97 6.44
CA ALA A 27 -14.76 -4.25 5.07
C ALA A 27 -16.21 -4.75 5.03
N ALA A 28 -16.61 -5.61 5.99
CA ALA A 28 -17.97 -6.14 6.10
C ALA A 28 -19.05 -5.04 6.28
N LYS A 29 -18.69 -3.87 6.81
CA LYS A 29 -19.59 -2.71 7.01
C LYS A 29 -19.81 -1.89 5.74
N LEU A 30 -19.04 -2.15 4.68
CA LEU A 30 -19.20 -1.46 3.40
C LEU A 30 -20.51 -1.86 2.70
N PRO A 31 -21.07 -0.98 1.84
CA PRO A 31 -22.13 -1.36 0.91
C PRO A 31 -21.70 -2.53 0.01
N ALA A 32 -22.65 -3.35 -0.45
CA ALA A 32 -22.37 -4.61 -1.14
C ALA A 32 -21.31 -4.50 -2.26
N ALA A 33 -21.44 -3.51 -3.15
CA ALA A 33 -20.49 -3.30 -4.24
C ALA A 33 -19.05 -3.00 -3.75
N SER A 34 -18.90 -2.11 -2.75
CA SER A 34 -17.58 -1.77 -2.19
C SER A 34 -17.04 -2.86 -1.26
N ARG A 35 -17.91 -3.67 -0.66
CA ARG A 35 -17.54 -4.79 0.21
C ARG A 35 -16.78 -5.86 -0.55
N SER A 36 -17.28 -6.29 -1.71
CA SER A 36 -16.60 -7.29 -2.55
C SER A 36 -15.22 -6.80 -3.01
N ILE A 37 -15.11 -5.52 -3.37
CA ILE A 37 -13.82 -4.88 -3.68
C ILE A 37 -12.89 -4.91 -2.45
N GLY A 38 -13.39 -4.51 -1.27
CA GLY A 38 -12.63 -4.53 -0.03
C GLY A 38 -12.11 -5.93 0.33
N TYR A 39 -12.95 -6.96 0.21
CA TYR A 39 -12.51 -8.34 0.43
C TYR A 39 -11.47 -8.81 -0.57
N ALA A 40 -11.63 -8.47 -1.86
CA ALA A 40 -10.64 -8.82 -2.86
C ALA A 40 -9.28 -8.14 -2.62
N LEU A 41 -9.25 -6.88 -2.19
CA LEU A 41 -8.03 -6.18 -1.76
C LEU A 41 -7.34 -6.87 -0.57
N LEU A 42 -8.12 -7.54 0.29
CA LEU A 42 -7.64 -8.32 1.43
C LEU A 42 -7.34 -9.80 1.07
N GLY A 43 -7.41 -10.16 -0.21
CA GLY A 43 -7.17 -11.52 -0.67
C GLY A 43 -8.22 -12.53 -0.18
N ARG A 44 -9.46 -12.09 -0.05
CA ARG A 44 -10.63 -12.92 0.32
C ARG A 44 -11.62 -13.04 -0.84
N GLY A 45 -12.47 -14.06 -0.75
CA GLY A 45 -13.63 -14.29 -1.60
C GLY A 45 -14.68 -13.18 -1.46
N PRO A 46 -15.70 -13.17 -2.32
CA PRO A 46 -16.77 -12.16 -2.29
C PRO A 46 -17.59 -12.17 -0.99
N ASP A 47 -17.54 -13.27 -0.23
CA ASP A 47 -18.16 -13.46 1.08
C ASP A 47 -17.23 -13.11 2.26
N GLY A 48 -15.96 -12.79 1.99
CA GLY A 48 -14.93 -12.51 3.00
C GLY A 48 -14.17 -13.75 3.47
N VAL A 49 -14.47 -14.93 2.92
CA VAL A 49 -13.82 -16.19 3.28
C VAL A 49 -12.50 -16.35 2.50
N LYS A 50 -11.57 -17.11 3.07
CA LYS A 50 -10.30 -17.41 2.39
C LYS A 50 -10.56 -18.35 1.21
N TYR A 51 -9.95 -18.07 0.06
CA TYR A 51 -10.00 -19.00 -1.08
C TYR A 51 -9.43 -20.36 -0.71
N ASP A 52 -10.05 -21.41 -1.26
CA ASP A 52 -9.39 -22.70 -1.36
C ASP A 52 -8.24 -22.59 -2.36
N TYR A 53 -7.04 -23.02 -1.95
CA TYR A 53 -5.85 -23.03 -2.79
C TYR A 53 -5.99 -23.96 -4.00
N SER A 54 -6.91 -24.92 -3.95
CA SER A 54 -7.22 -25.81 -5.07
C SER A 54 -7.97 -25.11 -6.22
N ASN A 55 -8.67 -23.99 -5.94
CA ASN A 55 -9.50 -23.29 -6.92
C ASN A 55 -8.88 -21.95 -7.37
N TRP A 56 -7.76 -22.05 -8.09
CA TRP A 56 -7.02 -20.87 -8.57
C TRP A 56 -7.83 -20.02 -9.56
N ASN A 57 -8.69 -20.65 -10.37
CA ASN A 57 -9.51 -19.96 -11.38
C ASN A 57 -10.52 -19.01 -10.73
N GLU A 58 -11.24 -19.47 -9.69
CA GLU A 58 -12.21 -18.63 -8.97
C GLU A 58 -11.54 -17.39 -8.36
N ARG A 59 -10.35 -17.56 -7.76
CA ARG A 59 -9.58 -16.43 -7.23
C ARG A 59 -9.19 -15.45 -8.33
N TYR A 60 -8.72 -15.96 -9.47
CA TYR A 60 -8.31 -15.13 -10.60
C TYR A 60 -9.50 -14.36 -11.18
N GLU A 61 -10.63 -15.04 -11.42
CA GLU A 61 -11.85 -14.44 -11.95
C GLU A 61 -12.41 -13.36 -11.03
N ASN A 62 -12.54 -13.64 -9.72
CA ASN A 62 -13.01 -12.62 -8.79
C ASN A 62 -12.05 -11.43 -8.73
N ARG A 63 -10.75 -11.66 -8.74
CA ARG A 63 -9.77 -10.56 -8.75
C ARG A 63 -9.89 -9.70 -10.00
N GLN A 64 -10.02 -10.30 -11.18
CA GLN A 64 -10.23 -9.57 -12.43
C GLN A 64 -11.53 -8.74 -12.38
N GLN A 65 -12.62 -9.35 -11.91
CA GLN A 65 -13.89 -8.66 -11.73
C GLN A 65 -13.77 -7.47 -10.78
N GLN A 66 -13.12 -7.63 -9.63
CA GLN A 66 -12.97 -6.55 -8.65
C GLN A 66 -11.96 -5.48 -9.09
N THR A 67 -10.98 -5.82 -9.92
CA THR A 67 -10.06 -4.84 -10.52
C THR A 67 -10.84 -3.86 -11.41
N VAL A 68 -11.69 -4.40 -12.30
CA VAL A 68 -12.56 -3.59 -13.17
C VAL A 68 -13.58 -2.80 -12.35
N ALA A 69 -14.13 -3.37 -11.27
CA ALA A 69 -15.07 -2.68 -10.40
C ALA A 69 -14.38 -1.53 -9.61
N PHE A 70 -13.15 -1.74 -9.16
CA PHE A 70 -12.35 -0.74 -8.45
C PHE A 70 -12.01 0.46 -9.33
N ASP A 71 -11.62 0.23 -10.58
CA ASP A 71 -11.34 1.30 -11.54
C ASP A 71 -12.53 2.23 -11.78
N LYS A 72 -13.74 1.66 -11.83
CA LYS A 72 -14.99 2.41 -12.00
C LYS A 72 -15.37 3.27 -10.79
N LEU A 73 -14.69 3.12 -9.65
CA LEU A 73 -14.93 3.98 -8.49
C LEU A 73 -14.41 5.40 -8.76
N THR A 74 -15.21 6.40 -8.40
CA THR A 74 -14.72 7.78 -8.33
C THR A 74 -13.67 7.93 -7.22
N ALA A 75 -12.83 8.97 -7.29
CA ALA A 75 -11.87 9.27 -6.22
C ALA A 75 -12.54 9.41 -4.84
N ALA A 76 -13.73 10.02 -4.80
CA ALA A 76 -14.52 10.13 -3.56
C ALA A 76 -14.98 8.76 -3.03
N ALA A 77 -15.38 7.83 -3.92
CA ALA A 77 -15.78 6.48 -3.53
C ALA A 77 -14.57 5.63 -3.08
N ARG A 78 -13.44 5.72 -3.78
CA ARG A 78 -12.17 5.11 -3.33
C ARG A 78 -11.72 5.65 -1.98
N GLY A 79 -11.79 6.97 -1.78
CA GLY A 79 -11.47 7.58 -0.49
C GLY A 79 -12.32 7.04 0.66
N LYS A 80 -13.63 6.83 0.45
CA LYS A 80 -14.51 6.19 1.46
C LYS A 80 -14.11 4.74 1.74
N LEU A 81 -13.81 3.98 0.68
CA LEU A 81 -13.33 2.60 0.81
C LEU A 81 -12.02 2.55 1.61
N LEU A 82 -11.02 3.35 1.24
CA LEU A 82 -9.72 3.42 1.88
C LEU A 82 -9.82 3.89 3.34
N LYS A 83 -10.64 4.91 3.62
CA LYS A 83 -10.92 5.37 4.99
C LYS A 83 -11.59 4.31 5.85
N THR A 84 -12.37 3.42 5.24
CA THR A 84 -12.97 2.30 5.96
C THR A 84 -11.93 1.21 6.26
N LEU A 85 -11.08 0.85 5.30
CA LEU A 85 -10.10 -0.23 5.45
C LEU A 85 -8.89 0.18 6.31
N CYS A 86 -8.27 1.30 5.99
CA CYS A 86 -7.08 1.78 6.68
C CYS A 86 -7.10 3.31 6.82
N PRO A 87 -7.88 3.83 7.80
CA PRO A 87 -8.05 5.27 8.01
C PRO A 87 -6.73 6.07 8.09
N PRO A 88 -5.70 5.64 8.84
CA PRO A 88 -4.49 6.45 9.02
C PRO A 88 -3.68 6.69 7.75
N LEU A 89 -3.84 5.84 6.74
CA LEU A 89 -3.09 5.88 5.48
C LEU A 89 -3.98 6.15 4.27
N ALA A 90 -5.28 6.41 4.48
CA ALA A 90 -6.26 6.45 3.40
C ALA A 90 -5.93 7.53 2.36
N ASP A 91 -5.55 8.72 2.80
CA ASP A 91 -5.23 9.82 1.90
C ASP A 91 -3.90 9.56 1.17
N ALA A 92 -2.90 8.97 1.84
CA ALA A 92 -1.64 8.55 1.22
C ALA A 92 -1.85 7.44 0.17
N PHE A 93 -2.75 6.49 0.43
CA PHE A 93 -3.14 5.48 -0.56
C PHE A 93 -3.76 6.12 -1.80
N GLU A 94 -4.72 7.04 -1.65
CA GLU A 94 -5.35 7.70 -2.81
C GLU A 94 -4.33 8.54 -3.60
N LEU A 95 -3.47 9.30 -2.91
CA LEU A 95 -2.37 10.05 -3.55
C LEU A 95 -1.47 9.11 -4.37
N THR A 96 -1.09 7.97 -3.79
CA THR A 96 -0.23 7.00 -4.48
C THR A 96 -0.89 6.40 -5.70
N LEU A 97 -2.19 6.10 -5.62
CA LEU A 97 -2.95 5.61 -6.78
C LEU A 97 -2.93 6.63 -7.91
N GLN A 98 -3.17 7.91 -7.63
CA GLN A 98 -3.09 8.97 -8.65
C GLN A 98 -1.67 9.09 -9.23
N HIS A 99 -0.65 9.02 -8.37
CA HIS A 99 0.74 9.10 -8.78
C HIS A 99 1.14 7.93 -9.69
N ILE A 100 0.68 6.70 -9.42
CA ILE A 100 0.95 5.52 -10.26
C ILE A 100 0.48 5.73 -11.71
N LEU A 101 -0.60 6.49 -11.95
CA LEU A 101 -1.09 6.78 -13.31
C LEU A 101 -0.14 7.67 -14.13
N GLN A 102 0.76 8.38 -13.46
CA GLN A 102 1.76 9.26 -14.10
C GLN A 102 3.09 8.54 -14.36
N LEU A 103 3.30 7.38 -13.75
CA LEU A 103 4.52 6.60 -13.88
C LEU A 103 4.55 5.80 -15.20
N PRO A 104 5.74 5.52 -15.76
CA PRO A 104 5.85 4.55 -16.84
C PRO A 104 5.28 3.18 -16.44
N PHE A 105 4.66 2.50 -17.39
CA PHE A 105 4.23 1.11 -17.21
C PHE A 105 5.45 0.23 -16.93
N GLN A 106 5.40 -0.51 -15.82
CA GLN A 106 6.49 -1.38 -15.36
C GLN A 106 5.99 -2.73 -14.81
N SER A 107 4.87 -3.26 -15.29
CA SER A 107 4.33 -4.55 -14.82
C SER A 107 4.75 -5.72 -15.73
N HIS A 108 4.80 -6.94 -15.17
CA HIS A 108 5.18 -8.23 -15.82
C HIS A 108 6.67 -8.46 -16.15
N TYR A 109 7.03 -9.72 -16.41
CA TYR A 109 8.44 -10.18 -16.55
C TYR A 109 9.17 -9.66 -17.81
N GLY A 110 8.47 -9.27 -18.87
CA GLY A 110 9.06 -8.83 -20.17
C GLY A 110 9.05 -7.32 -20.41
N ARG A 111 8.95 -6.52 -19.36
CA ARG A 111 8.61 -5.09 -19.41
C ARG A 111 9.66 -4.21 -20.10
N ARG A 112 9.20 -3.41 -21.08
CA ARG A 112 9.85 -2.18 -21.56
C ARG A 112 9.11 -0.99 -20.97
N ALA A 113 9.84 0.03 -20.51
CA ALA A 113 9.21 1.23 -19.98
C ALA A 113 8.55 2.02 -21.12
N PHE A 114 7.24 2.25 -21.02
CA PHE A 114 6.49 3.16 -21.89
C PHE A 114 5.46 3.93 -21.07
N ARG A 115 5.00 5.07 -21.58
CA ARG A 115 3.87 5.80 -21.01
C ARG A 115 2.67 5.64 -21.94
N ALA A 116 1.49 5.42 -21.38
CA ALA A 116 0.23 5.34 -22.12
C ALA A 116 -0.81 6.28 -21.49
N PRO A 117 -0.59 7.61 -21.54
CA PRO A 117 -1.44 8.58 -20.84
C PRO A 117 -2.89 8.59 -21.32
N HIS A 118 -3.16 8.10 -22.53
CA HIS A 118 -4.51 7.97 -23.09
C HIS A 118 -5.14 6.58 -22.91
N ASN A 119 -4.45 5.68 -22.19
CA ASN A 119 -4.93 4.32 -21.91
C ASN A 119 -4.69 3.99 -20.42
N PRO A 120 -5.29 4.76 -19.48
CA PRO A 120 -5.12 4.54 -18.04
C PRO A 120 -5.58 3.14 -17.59
N GLU A 121 -6.44 2.48 -18.38
CA GLU A 121 -6.90 1.13 -18.15
C GLU A 121 -5.78 0.09 -18.09
N LEU A 122 -4.66 0.35 -18.78
CA LEU A 122 -3.47 -0.50 -18.73
C LEU A 122 -2.80 -0.52 -17.34
N LEU A 123 -3.10 0.46 -16.49
CA LEU A 123 -2.52 0.57 -15.14
C LEU A 123 -3.48 0.11 -14.03
N GLN A 124 -4.71 -0.29 -14.36
CA GLN A 124 -5.73 -0.70 -13.39
C GLN A 124 -5.26 -1.87 -12.52
N GLU A 125 -4.76 -2.93 -13.16
CA GLU A 125 -4.21 -4.08 -12.43
C GLU A 125 -3.01 -3.67 -11.57
N THR A 126 -2.17 -2.76 -12.06
CA THR A 126 -0.99 -2.29 -11.30
C THR A 126 -1.39 -1.52 -10.04
N GLN A 127 -2.39 -0.66 -10.13
CA GLN A 127 -2.95 0.07 -8.99
C GLN A 127 -3.59 -0.87 -7.96
N PHE A 128 -4.45 -1.78 -8.44
CA PHE A 128 -5.14 -2.75 -7.61
C PHE A 128 -4.13 -3.66 -6.89
N ASP A 129 -3.12 -4.13 -7.61
CA ASP A 129 -2.08 -5.03 -7.08
C ASP A 129 -1.21 -4.38 -6.04
N TRP A 130 -0.78 -3.16 -6.33
CA TRP A 130 0.00 -2.39 -5.39
C TRP A 130 -0.77 -2.20 -4.09
N LEU A 131 -2.04 -1.80 -4.16
CA LEU A 131 -2.88 -1.57 -2.99
C LEU A 131 -3.19 -2.87 -2.24
N ALA A 132 -3.54 -3.94 -2.94
CA ALA A 132 -3.80 -5.25 -2.35
C ALA A 132 -2.56 -5.78 -1.62
N GLN A 133 -1.36 -5.60 -2.17
CA GLN A 133 -0.10 -5.97 -1.51
C GLN A 133 0.11 -5.21 -0.21
N GLN A 134 -0.22 -3.91 -0.17
CA GLN A 134 -0.10 -3.12 1.06
C GLN A 134 -1.11 -3.56 2.12
N LEU A 135 -2.38 -3.75 1.73
CA LEU A 135 -3.48 -4.04 2.67
C LEU A 135 -3.53 -5.50 3.15
N SER A 136 -3.03 -6.44 2.35
CA SER A 136 -2.97 -7.87 2.74
C SER A 136 -1.60 -8.30 3.27
N GLY A 137 -0.62 -7.40 3.20
CA GLY A 137 0.77 -7.63 3.57
C GLY A 137 1.09 -7.35 5.04
N PRO A 138 2.38 -7.15 5.35
CA PRO A 138 2.87 -6.90 6.71
C PRO A 138 2.21 -5.71 7.41
N LEU A 139 1.75 -4.70 6.66
CA LEU A 139 1.03 -3.55 7.23
C LEU A 139 -0.26 -3.93 7.93
N ALA A 140 -0.93 -4.99 7.48
CA ALA A 140 -2.17 -5.47 8.09
C ALA A 140 -1.98 -5.98 9.53
N ARG A 141 -0.74 -6.26 9.92
CA ARG A 141 -0.36 -6.73 11.24
C ARG A 141 0.13 -5.61 12.15
N VAL A 142 0.26 -4.39 11.65
CA VAL A 142 0.69 -3.25 12.49
C VAL A 142 -0.55 -2.63 13.14
N LYS A 143 -0.43 -2.24 14.42
CA LYS A 143 -1.51 -1.55 15.12
C LYS A 143 -1.86 -0.24 14.41
N HIS A 144 -3.16 0.02 14.26
CA HIS A 144 -3.65 1.17 13.48
C HIS A 144 -3.36 2.52 14.13
N ASP A 145 -3.17 2.58 15.44
CA ASP A 145 -2.90 3.82 16.19
C ASP A 145 -1.48 4.35 16.00
N VAL A 146 -0.53 3.49 15.60
CA VAL A 146 0.85 3.89 15.30
C VAL A 146 1.12 4.09 13.81
N LEU A 147 0.21 3.65 12.94
CA LEU A 147 0.37 3.80 11.51
C LEU A 147 0.29 5.27 11.08
N SER A 148 1.37 5.77 10.50
CA SER A 148 1.43 7.03 9.75
C SER A 148 2.41 6.87 8.59
N VAL A 149 2.38 7.78 7.62
CA VAL A 149 3.34 7.77 6.50
C VAL A 149 4.78 7.99 6.96
N GLU A 150 4.97 8.83 7.98
CA GLU A 150 6.27 9.07 8.62
C GLU A 150 6.79 7.80 9.32
N TRP A 151 5.92 7.13 10.09
CA TRP A 151 6.27 5.88 10.74
C TRP A 151 6.62 4.81 9.70
N LEU A 152 5.85 4.71 8.62
CA LEU A 152 6.15 3.79 7.53
C LEU A 152 7.51 4.09 6.88
N ALA A 153 7.85 5.36 6.66
CA ALA A 153 9.15 5.74 6.11
C ALA A 153 10.31 5.25 6.98
N ALA A 154 10.15 5.31 8.31
CA ALA A 154 11.17 4.85 9.25
C ALA A 154 11.26 3.32 9.34
N TRP A 155 10.12 2.63 9.35
CA TRP A 155 10.04 1.20 9.69
C TRP A 155 10.02 0.25 8.49
N SER A 156 9.88 0.78 7.26
CA SER A 156 9.89 0.00 6.02
C SER A 156 11.00 -1.05 5.88
N PRO A 157 12.28 -0.80 6.27
CA PRO A 157 13.34 -1.81 6.17
C PRO A 157 13.07 -3.10 6.97
N TYR A 158 12.21 -3.00 7.99
CA TYR A 158 11.97 -4.07 8.96
C TYR A 158 10.62 -4.77 8.76
N LEU A 159 9.78 -4.28 7.82
CA LEU A 159 8.42 -4.77 7.58
C LEU A 159 8.35 -5.85 6.49
N GLY A 160 9.37 -6.70 6.35
CA GLY A 160 9.31 -7.96 5.57
C GLY A 160 8.71 -7.84 4.16
N GLY A 161 9.40 -7.15 3.24
CA GLY A 161 9.03 -7.06 1.82
C GLY A 161 8.17 -5.85 1.42
N VAL A 162 7.69 -5.06 2.38
CA VAL A 162 7.00 -3.77 2.11
C VAL A 162 7.92 -2.78 1.37
N GLU A 163 9.22 -2.80 1.67
CA GLU A 163 10.22 -1.90 1.08
C GLU A 163 10.33 -1.97 -0.46
N TYR A 164 9.84 -3.04 -1.09
CA TYR A 164 9.96 -3.21 -2.54
C TYR A 164 8.96 -2.37 -3.35
N SER A 165 7.85 -1.97 -2.72
CA SER A 165 6.74 -1.30 -3.41
C SER A 165 6.22 -0.05 -2.70
N ILE A 166 6.49 0.11 -1.39
CA ILE A 166 6.02 1.27 -0.61
C ILE A 166 6.69 2.59 -1.02
N GLY A 167 7.87 2.57 -1.64
CA GLY A 167 8.57 3.78 -2.07
C GLY A 167 7.76 4.67 -3.03
N ARG A 168 6.82 4.09 -3.78
CA ARG A 168 5.86 4.85 -4.61
C ARG A 168 4.94 5.74 -3.77
N MET A 169 4.56 5.30 -2.57
CA MET A 169 3.78 6.12 -1.64
C MET A 169 4.60 7.29 -1.12
N PHE A 170 5.86 7.05 -0.74
CA PHE A 170 6.72 8.12 -0.27
C PHE A 170 6.97 9.18 -1.34
N SER A 171 7.22 8.74 -2.58
CA SER A 171 7.31 9.63 -3.74
C SER A 171 6.05 10.49 -3.90
N ALA A 172 4.87 9.87 -3.90
CA ALA A 172 3.60 10.57 -4.05
C ALA A 172 3.31 11.57 -2.91
N VAL A 173 3.66 11.20 -1.68
CA VAL A 173 3.48 12.04 -0.49
C VAL A 173 4.45 13.22 -0.47
N ILE A 174 5.70 13.02 -0.90
CA ILE A 174 6.68 14.10 -1.08
C ILE A 174 6.20 15.08 -2.15
N ASP A 175 5.77 14.59 -3.32
CA ASP A 175 5.26 15.43 -4.43
C ASP A 175 4.04 16.26 -4.04
N ALA A 176 3.15 15.68 -3.22
CA ALA A 176 1.99 16.39 -2.70
C ALA A 176 2.39 17.55 -1.75
N GLY A 177 3.60 17.50 -1.19
CA GLY A 177 4.13 18.48 -0.25
C GLY A 177 3.41 18.50 1.09
N GLY A 178 3.47 19.65 1.76
CA GLY A 178 2.88 19.83 3.09
C GLY A 178 3.66 19.13 4.21
N LYS A 179 3.04 19.05 5.39
CA LYS A 179 3.70 18.52 6.60
C LYS A 179 4.11 17.06 6.45
N ASP A 180 3.22 16.23 5.90
CA ASP A 180 3.47 14.80 5.71
C ASP A 180 4.54 14.55 4.65
N GLY A 181 4.54 15.32 3.55
CA GLY A 181 5.58 15.29 2.53
C GLY A 181 6.97 15.62 3.11
N GLN A 182 7.07 16.69 3.89
CA GLN A 182 8.32 17.08 4.54
C GLN A 182 8.80 16.03 5.55
N ALA A 183 7.90 15.50 6.38
CA ALA A 183 8.25 14.48 7.38
C ALA A 183 8.79 13.20 6.71
N VAL A 184 8.14 12.74 5.63
CA VAL A 184 8.63 11.59 4.87
C VAL A 184 9.99 11.90 4.23
N PHE A 185 10.16 13.07 3.60
CA PHE A 185 11.44 13.47 3.02
C PHE A 185 12.56 13.45 4.06
N ASP A 186 12.35 14.05 5.23
CA ASP A 186 13.34 14.14 6.30
C ASP A 186 13.74 12.74 6.80
N VAL A 187 12.78 11.84 7.03
CA VAL A 187 13.04 10.46 7.45
C VAL A 187 13.84 9.71 6.38
N LEU A 188 13.48 9.82 5.10
CA LEU A 188 14.19 9.15 4.02
C LEU A 188 15.61 9.70 3.84
N TYR A 189 15.78 11.03 3.91
CA TYR A 189 17.08 11.68 3.85
C TYR A 189 17.99 11.22 5.00
N GLN A 190 17.50 11.29 6.24
CA GLN A 190 18.23 10.83 7.41
C GLN A 190 18.51 9.32 7.37
N SER A 191 17.63 8.52 6.77
CA SER A 191 17.87 7.08 6.56
C SER A 191 18.98 6.83 5.55
N ALA A 192 19.08 7.67 4.50
CA ALA A 192 20.14 7.60 3.50
C ALA A 192 21.51 8.02 4.07
N THR A 193 21.55 9.00 4.96
CA THR A 193 22.78 9.48 5.63
C THR A 193 23.14 8.67 6.87
N GLY A 194 22.26 7.77 7.33
CA GLY A 194 22.44 6.96 8.53
C GLY A 194 22.19 7.71 9.85
N GLU A 195 21.58 8.89 9.78
CA GLU A 195 21.27 9.77 10.91
C GLU A 195 19.93 9.44 11.58
N HIS A 196 18.99 8.78 10.88
CA HIS A 196 17.69 8.45 11.47
C HIS A 196 17.85 7.41 12.59
N GLU A 197 17.18 7.60 13.72
CA GLU A 197 17.32 6.72 14.89
C GLU A 197 16.92 5.28 14.54
N VAL A 198 15.78 5.12 13.87
CA VAL A 198 15.22 3.83 13.46
C VAL A 198 15.57 3.46 12.02
N GLY A 199 15.53 4.45 11.13
CA GLY A 199 15.47 4.24 9.68
C GLY A 199 16.78 3.72 9.12
N SER A 200 16.70 3.01 8.00
CA SER A 200 17.86 2.42 7.32
C SER A 200 17.72 2.60 5.81
N MET A 201 18.87 2.76 5.15
CA MET A 201 18.91 2.83 3.70
C MET A 201 18.35 1.55 3.08
N GLY A 202 17.51 1.71 2.05
CA GLY A 202 16.88 0.60 1.35
C GLY A 202 16.23 1.05 0.05
N ARG A 203 15.59 0.12 -0.67
CA ARG A 203 14.98 0.43 -1.97
C ARG A 203 13.89 1.51 -1.89
N HIS A 204 13.10 1.50 -0.81
CA HIS A 204 12.06 2.48 -0.55
C HIS A 204 12.60 3.92 -0.45
N VAL A 205 13.82 4.11 0.08
CA VAL A 205 14.50 5.41 0.13
C VAL A 205 14.81 5.91 -1.27
N CYS A 206 15.49 5.10 -2.09
CA CYS A 206 15.78 5.47 -3.49
C CYS A 206 14.51 5.75 -4.29
N GLN A 207 13.50 4.91 -4.15
CA GLN A 207 12.23 5.08 -4.86
C GLN A 207 11.48 6.33 -4.42
N GLY A 208 11.48 6.66 -3.12
CA GLY A 208 10.84 7.86 -2.60
C GLY A 208 11.55 9.13 -3.05
N LEU A 209 12.88 9.20 -2.89
CA LEU A 209 13.66 10.40 -3.17
C LEU A 209 13.90 10.65 -4.66
N LEU A 210 14.10 9.60 -5.47
CA LEU A 210 14.31 9.75 -6.92
C LEU A 210 13.01 9.68 -7.73
N GLY A 211 11.93 9.21 -7.13
CA GLY A 211 10.62 9.16 -7.75
C GLY A 211 9.85 10.48 -7.63
N SER A 212 10.19 11.29 -6.64
CA SER A 212 9.59 12.61 -6.43
C SER A 212 10.20 13.67 -7.36
N ALA A 213 9.42 14.71 -7.65
CA ALA A 213 9.71 15.77 -8.62
C ALA A 213 10.19 17.07 -7.98
#